data_AF-A0A952B009-F1
#
_entry.id   AF-A0A952B009-F1
#
_cell.length_a   1.000
_cell.length_b   1.000
_cell.length_c   1.000
_cell.angle_alpha   90.00
_cell.angle_beta   90.00
_cell.angle_gamma   90.00
#
_symmetry.space_group_name_H-M   'P 1'
#
loop_
_entity.id
_entity.type
_entity.pdbx_description
1 polymer ?
#
loop_
_entity_poly.entity_id
_entity_poly.type
_entity_poly.pdbx_seq_one_letter_code
_entity_poly.pdbx_strand_id
1 'polypeptide(L)'
;MAREKPWTKGLYESIAAVDLIYRQKLDEKNRICLIILDSTLEISFKEFLVNDDKVPRLSEAKLKGLFNNRVDVHKEIKKYVKVNSNLWPIIEHYYILRCKLIHERATAGITDEQIEDFRKVVQKVLKKLFGLKFSK
;
A
#
# COMPACT_ATOMS: atom_id res chain seq x y z
N MET A 1 -13.68 14.26 2.44
CA MET A 1 -12.40 13.67 1.99
C MET A 1 -12.56 12.23 1.52
N ALA A 2 -12.78 11.19 2.36
CA ALA A 2 -13.09 9.84 1.82
C ALA A 2 -14.47 9.75 1.11
N ARG A 3 -15.41 10.66 1.46
CA ARG A 3 -16.75 10.73 0.85
C ARG A 3 -16.78 11.21 -0.60
N GLU A 4 -15.71 11.82 -1.12
CA GLU A 4 -15.69 12.41 -2.48
C GLU A 4 -15.16 11.44 -3.55
N LYS A 5 -14.37 10.44 -3.16
CA LYS A 5 -13.81 9.42 -4.05
C LYS A 5 -14.11 8.02 -3.48
N PRO A 6 -15.16 7.32 -3.94
CA PRO A 6 -15.61 6.06 -3.37
C PRO A 6 -14.50 5.01 -3.20
N TRP A 7 -13.56 4.95 -4.15
CA TRP A 7 -12.41 4.04 -4.14
C TRP A 7 -11.37 4.31 -3.05
N THR A 8 -11.44 5.46 -2.37
CA THR A 8 -10.51 5.78 -1.27
C THR A 8 -11.01 5.32 0.10
N LYS A 9 -12.29 4.94 0.21
CA LYS A 9 -12.90 4.49 1.47
C LYS A 9 -12.19 3.25 2.01
N GLY A 10 -12.04 2.22 1.16
CA GLY A 10 -11.35 0.99 1.53
C GLY A 10 -9.91 1.23 1.99
N LEU A 11 -9.17 2.12 1.30
CA LEU A 11 -7.79 2.47 1.68
C LEU A 11 -7.72 3.11 3.07
N TYR A 12 -8.69 3.97 3.42
CA TYR A 12 -8.77 4.58 4.73
C TYR A 12 -9.14 3.56 5.82
N GLU A 13 -10.16 2.73 5.54
CA GLU A 13 -10.61 1.69 6.45
C GLU A 13 -9.52 0.64 6.70
N SER A 14 -8.67 0.32 5.72
CA SER A 14 -7.53 -0.56 5.92
C SER A 14 -6.51 -0.01 6.91
N ILE A 15 -6.24 1.31 6.91
CA ILE A 15 -5.38 1.94 7.92
C ILE A 15 -6.03 1.86 9.31
N ALA A 16 -7.33 2.11 9.40
CA ALA A 16 -8.06 1.96 10.66
C ALA A 16 -8.06 0.50 11.17
N ALA A 17 -8.18 -0.48 10.27
CA ALA A 17 -8.11 -1.89 10.61
C ALA A 17 -6.72 -2.28 11.15
N VAL A 18 -5.64 -1.77 10.54
CA VAL A 18 -4.27 -1.93 11.06
C VAL A 18 -4.19 -1.37 12.48
N ASP A 19 -4.76 -0.18 12.75
CA ASP A 19 -4.73 0.42 14.09
C ASP A 19 -5.48 -0.41 15.13
N LEU A 20 -6.59 -1.04 14.76
CA LEU A 20 -7.35 -1.93 15.65
C LEU A 20 -6.60 -3.23 15.94
N ILE A 21 -6.01 -3.85 14.92
CA ILE A 21 -5.28 -5.12 15.02
C ILE A 21 -3.98 -4.93 15.79
N TYR A 22 -3.25 -3.84 15.54
CA TYR A 22 -1.98 -3.53 16.19
C TYR A 22 -2.10 -3.40 17.73
N ARG A 23 -3.29 -3.01 18.22
CA ARG A 23 -3.61 -2.90 19.65
C ARG A 23 -4.00 -4.24 20.30
N GLN A 24 -4.24 -5.28 19.51
CA GLN A 24 -4.59 -6.59 20.05
C GLN A 24 -3.37 -7.33 20.60
N LYS A 25 -3.58 -8.18 21.60
CA LYS A 25 -2.57 -9.09 22.15
C LYS A 25 -2.50 -10.38 21.33
N LEU A 26 -2.23 -10.27 20.04
CA LEU A 26 -2.04 -11.42 19.15
C LEU A 26 -0.55 -11.59 18.86
N ASP A 27 -0.06 -12.83 18.94
CA ASP A 27 1.35 -13.14 18.68
C ASP A 27 1.77 -12.76 17.25
N GLU A 28 0.86 -12.94 16.29
CA GLU A 28 1.08 -12.67 14.87
C GLU A 28 0.50 -11.31 14.41
N LYS A 29 0.18 -10.38 15.34
CA LYS A 29 -0.42 -9.08 14.98
C LYS A 29 0.37 -8.34 13.90
N ASN A 30 1.70 -8.40 13.94
CA ASN A 30 2.57 -7.67 13.02
C ASN A 30 2.53 -8.28 11.62
N ARG A 31 2.49 -9.62 11.52
CA ARG A 31 2.30 -10.30 10.24
C ARG A 31 0.98 -9.91 9.60
N ILE A 32 -0.09 -9.87 10.37
CA ILE A 32 -1.41 -9.44 9.87
C ILE A 32 -1.35 -7.98 9.40
N CYS A 33 -0.76 -7.09 10.22
CA CYS A 33 -0.61 -5.67 9.86
C CYS A 33 0.21 -5.50 8.58
N LEU A 34 1.32 -6.23 8.41
CA LEU A 34 2.15 -6.18 7.21
C LEU A 34 1.37 -6.56 5.95
N ILE A 35 0.60 -7.65 6.00
CA ILE A 35 -0.21 -8.11 4.85
C ILE A 35 -1.24 -7.04 4.47
N ILE A 36 -1.90 -6.44 5.46
CA ILE A 36 -2.90 -5.40 5.21
C ILE A 36 -2.23 -4.14 4.64
N LEU A 37 -1.13 -3.67 5.25
CA LEU A 37 -0.41 -2.48 4.79
C LEU A 37 0.11 -2.65 3.35
N ASP A 38 0.73 -3.79 3.04
CA ASP A 38 1.27 -4.06 1.71
C ASP A 38 0.16 -4.15 0.65
N SER A 39 -0.92 -4.87 0.97
CA SER A 39 -2.07 -5.02 0.08
C SER A 39 -2.76 -3.67 -0.13
N THR A 40 -2.91 -2.87 0.92
CA THR A 40 -3.47 -1.50 0.85
C THR A 40 -2.64 -0.64 -0.09
N LEU A 41 -1.32 -0.71 0.01
CA LEU A 41 -0.41 0.05 -0.84
C LEU A 41 -0.54 -0.37 -2.30
N GLU A 42 -0.56 -1.67 -2.58
CA GLU A 42 -0.75 -2.20 -3.94
C GLU A 42 -2.10 -1.77 -4.54
N ILE A 43 -3.19 -1.93 -3.79
CA ILE A 43 -4.53 -1.50 -4.21
C ILE A 43 -4.53 0.01 -4.46
N SER A 44 -3.87 0.79 -3.61
CA SER A 44 -3.80 2.24 -3.77
C SER A 44 -3.16 2.68 -5.10
N PHE A 45 -2.14 1.96 -5.57
CA PHE A 45 -1.54 2.23 -6.87
C PHE A 45 -2.49 1.87 -8.01
N LYS A 46 -3.17 0.72 -7.93
CA LYS A 46 -4.14 0.30 -8.95
C LYS A 46 -5.31 1.27 -9.02
N GLU A 47 -5.87 1.65 -7.88
CA GLU A 47 -6.97 2.63 -7.80
C GLU A 47 -6.57 3.99 -8.36
N PHE A 48 -5.34 4.43 -8.13
CA PHE A 48 -4.84 5.68 -8.71
C PHE A 48 -4.74 5.60 -10.23
N LEU A 49 -4.22 4.49 -10.77
CA LEU A 49 -4.08 4.28 -12.22
C LEU A 49 -5.42 4.14 -12.95
N VAL A 50 -6.46 3.67 -12.27
CA VAL A 50 -7.80 3.50 -12.86
C VAL A 50 -8.61 4.79 -12.77
N ASN A 51 -8.56 5.49 -11.64
CA ASN A 51 -9.55 6.51 -11.32
C ASN A 51 -9.03 7.95 -11.22
N ASP A 52 -7.71 8.18 -11.22
CA ASP A 52 -7.19 9.56 -11.11
C ASP A 52 -7.11 10.24 -12.49
N ASP A 53 -7.66 11.46 -12.58
CA ASP A 53 -7.74 12.22 -13.84
C ASP A 53 -6.36 12.56 -14.45
N LYS A 54 -5.29 12.49 -13.65
CA LYS A 54 -3.91 12.70 -14.13
C LYS A 54 -3.41 11.55 -14.98
N VAL A 55 -4.05 10.38 -14.90
CA VAL A 55 -3.69 9.19 -15.64
C VAL A 55 -4.59 9.11 -16.88
N PRO A 56 -4.02 9.13 -18.10
CA PRO A 56 -4.81 8.90 -19.30
C PRO A 56 -5.55 7.57 -19.21
N ARG A 57 -6.83 7.54 -19.62
CA ARG A 57 -7.63 6.31 -19.56
C ARG A 57 -6.93 5.17 -20.29
N LEU A 58 -6.54 4.16 -19.51
CA LEU A 58 -5.92 2.94 -20.01
C LEU A 58 -7.01 1.93 -20.38
N SER A 59 -6.81 1.17 -21.46
CA SER A 59 -7.72 0.07 -21.80
C SER A 59 -7.65 -1.04 -20.76
N GLU A 60 -8.73 -1.81 -20.60
CA GLU A 60 -8.76 -2.95 -19.68
C GLU A 60 -7.66 -3.97 -19.97
N ALA A 61 -7.35 -4.23 -21.25
CA ALA A 61 -6.26 -5.12 -21.64
C ALA A 61 -4.90 -4.61 -21.14
N LYS A 62 -4.66 -3.29 -21.23
CA LYS A 62 -3.43 -2.67 -20.74
C LYS A 62 -3.37 -2.68 -19.22
N LEU A 63 -4.48 -2.40 -18.54
CA LEU A 63 -4.57 -2.49 -17.07
C LEU A 63 -4.31 -3.92 -16.58
N LYS A 64 -4.90 -4.91 -17.23
CA LYS A 64 -4.69 -6.33 -16.90
C LYS A 64 -3.22 -6.73 -17.06
N GLY A 65 -2.59 -6.33 -18.16
CA GLY A 65 -1.15 -6.56 -18.38
C GLY A 65 -0.29 -5.89 -17.31
N LEU A 66 -0.60 -4.64 -16.96
CA LEU A 66 0.12 -3.88 -15.95
C LEU A 66 -0.02 -4.49 -14.55
N PHE A 67 -1.23 -4.91 -14.18
CA PHE A 67 -1.53 -5.40 -12.82
C PHE A 67 -1.03 -6.82 -12.54
N ASN A 68 -0.57 -7.54 -13.58
CA ASN A 68 0.12 -8.81 -13.42
C ASN A 68 1.52 -8.67 -12.81
N ASN A 69 2.14 -7.49 -12.95
CA ASN A 69 3.49 -7.24 -12.46
C ASN A 69 3.56 -5.95 -11.64
N ARG A 70 3.79 -6.10 -10.34
CA ARG A 70 3.90 -4.97 -9.40
C ARG A 70 5.01 -3.98 -9.77
N VAL A 71 6.12 -4.47 -10.34
CA VAL A 71 7.21 -3.60 -10.80
C VAL A 71 6.72 -2.65 -11.90
N ASP A 72 5.87 -3.14 -12.80
CA ASP A 72 5.34 -2.32 -13.89
C ASP A 72 4.30 -1.32 -13.36
N VAL A 73 3.48 -1.71 -12.38
CA VAL A 73 2.63 -0.77 -11.63
C VAL A 73 3.46 0.36 -11.02
N HIS A 74 4.56 0.04 -10.32
CA HIS A 74 5.43 1.05 -9.71
C HIS A 74 6.06 1.97 -10.76
N LYS A 75 6.54 1.43 -11.88
CA LYS A 75 7.08 2.23 -12.99
C LYS A 75 6.03 3.18 -13.57
N GLU A 76 4.80 2.70 -13.73
CA GLU A 76 3.71 3.50 -14.26
C GLU A 76 3.32 4.63 -13.30
N ILE A 77 3.18 4.35 -12.01
CA ILE A 77 2.89 5.37 -10.97
C ILE A 77 3.95 6.48 -10.95
N LYS A 78 5.23 6.13 -11.07
CA LYS A 78 6.34 7.10 -11.06
C LYS A 78 6.24 8.14 -12.17
N LYS A 79 5.51 7.88 -13.25
CA LYS A 79 5.29 8.85 -14.34
C LYS A 79 4.38 9.99 -13.93
N TYR A 80 3.40 9.72 -13.04
CA TYR A 80 2.35 10.67 -12.68
C TYR A 80 2.58 11.31 -11.30
N VAL A 81 3.32 10.62 -10.42
CA VAL A 81 3.49 11.05 -9.03
C VAL A 81 4.95 11.06 -8.63
N LYS A 82 5.43 12.25 -8.26
CA LYS A 82 6.73 12.43 -7.59
C LYS A 82 6.63 12.03 -6.12
N VAL A 83 6.72 10.73 -5.86
CA VAL A 83 6.97 10.17 -4.53
C VAL A 83 8.47 10.30 -4.23
N ASN A 84 8.84 10.69 -3.01
CA ASN A 84 10.25 10.80 -2.60
C ASN A 84 11.00 9.50 -2.94
N SER A 85 12.12 9.61 -3.65
CA SER A 85 12.96 8.49 -4.08
C SER A 85 13.28 7.52 -2.94
N ASN A 86 13.41 8.05 -1.72
CA ASN A 86 13.82 7.31 -0.54
C ASN A 86 12.71 6.39 0.00
N LEU A 87 11.46 6.58 -0.44
CA LEU A 87 10.33 5.72 -0.04
C LEU A 87 10.27 4.42 -0.85
N TRP A 88 10.72 4.43 -2.11
CA TRP A 88 10.65 3.25 -2.97
C TRP A 88 11.45 2.05 -2.46
N PRO A 89 12.70 2.21 -1.97
CA PRO A 89 13.43 1.11 -1.36
C PRO A 89 12.68 0.50 -0.16
N ILE A 90 11.98 1.31 0.63
CA ILE A 90 11.20 0.83 1.78
C ILE A 90 9.99 0.03 1.31
N ILE A 91 9.27 0.55 0.30
CA ILE A 91 8.13 -0.15 -0.31
C ILE A 91 8.57 -1.51 -0.88
N GLU A 92 9.70 -1.54 -1.58
CA GLU A 92 10.27 -2.76 -2.14
C GLU A 92 10.71 -3.74 -1.06
N HIS A 93 11.34 -3.27 0.02
CA HIS A 93 11.71 -4.08 1.17
C HIS A 93 10.49 -4.82 1.76
N TYR A 94 9.40 -4.11 2.04
CA TYR A 94 8.20 -4.71 2.63
C TYR A 94 7.43 -5.62 1.66
N TYR A 95 7.46 -5.33 0.36
CA TYR A 95 6.97 -6.24 -0.66
C TYR A 95 7.74 -7.56 -0.65
N ILE A 96 9.07 -7.51 -0.66
CA ILE A 96 9.92 -8.71 -0.62
C ILE A 96 9.68 -9.48 0.68
N LEU A 97 9.59 -8.79 1.82
CA LEU A 97 9.31 -9.40 3.12
C LEU A 97 7.97 -10.16 3.11
N ARG A 98 6.91 -9.54 2.57
CA ARG A 98 5.61 -10.19 2.39
C ARG A 98 5.67 -11.37 1.42
N CYS A 99 6.43 -11.27 0.34
CA CYS A 99 6.65 -12.39 -0.58
C CYS A 99 7.32 -13.58 0.12
N LYS A 100 8.38 -13.33 0.88
CA LYS A 100 9.06 -14.35 1.68
C LYS A 100 8.12 -15.02 2.68
N LEU A 101 7.30 -14.23 3.38
CA LEU A 101 6.33 -14.74 4.35
C LEU A 101 5.23 -15.62 3.75
N ILE A 102 4.79 -15.32 2.52
CA ILE A 102 3.71 -16.05 1.87
C ILE A 102 4.24 -17.26 1.09
N HIS A 103 5.43 -17.17 0.48
CA HIS A 103 5.91 -18.14 -0.49
C HIS A 103 7.14 -18.95 -0.06
N GLU A 104 7.91 -18.51 0.95
CA GLU A 104 9.21 -19.12 1.25
C GLU A 104 9.36 -19.57 2.71
N ARG A 105 9.22 -18.68 3.69
CA ARG A 105 9.47 -18.96 5.11
C ARG A 105 8.35 -18.43 5.99
N ALA A 106 7.76 -19.31 6.80
CA ALA A 106 6.64 -18.97 7.70
C ALA A 106 7.04 -18.08 8.90
N THR A 107 8.31 -18.05 9.27
CA THR A 107 8.84 -17.43 10.50
C THR A 107 9.86 -16.33 10.21
N ALA A 108 9.45 -15.27 9.50
CA ALA A 108 10.19 -14.01 9.55
C ALA A 108 9.61 -13.15 10.68
N GLY A 109 10.37 -12.95 11.75
CA GLY A 109 9.96 -12.07 12.85
C GLY A 109 9.82 -10.63 12.34
N ILE A 110 8.63 -10.05 12.49
CA ILE A 110 8.37 -8.65 12.14
C ILE A 110 8.22 -7.86 13.44
N THR A 111 9.03 -6.83 13.62
CA THR A 111 9.00 -6.01 14.82
C THR A 111 7.89 -4.95 14.76
N ASP A 112 7.48 -4.47 15.93
CA ASP A 112 6.53 -3.35 16.07
C ASP A 112 7.05 -2.10 15.33
N GLU A 113 8.36 -1.81 15.44
CA GLU A 113 9.02 -0.69 14.73
C GLU A 113 8.90 -0.81 13.21
N GLN A 114 9.06 -2.01 12.65
CA GLN A 114 8.87 -2.24 11.21
C GLN A 114 7.44 -1.92 10.76
N ILE A 115 6.43 -2.32 11.56
CA ILE A 115 5.03 -2.02 11.25
C ILE A 115 4.75 -0.53 11.34
N GLU A 116 5.27 0.15 12.37
CA GLU A 116 5.10 1.59 12.53
C GLU A 116 5.73 2.38 11.37
N ASP A 117 6.94 1.99 10.96
CA ASP A 117 7.63 2.65 9.85
C ASP A 117 6.94 2.38 8.53
N PHE A 118 6.51 1.13 8.27
CA PHE A 118 5.78 0.84 7.06
C PHE A 118 4.44 1.58 7.01
N ARG A 119 3.70 1.63 8.13
CA ARG A 119 2.46 2.40 8.27
C ARG A 119 2.68 3.87 7.91
N LYS A 120 3.75 4.51 8.41
CA LYS A 120 4.10 5.90 8.07
C LYS A 120 4.35 6.05 6.56
N VAL A 121 5.02 5.09 5.93
CA VAL A 121 5.26 5.10 4.47
C VAL A 121 3.95 4.99 3.70
N VAL A 122 3.09 4.02 4.03
CA VAL A 122 1.79 3.84 3.38
C VAL A 122 0.93 5.09 3.53
N GLN A 123 0.82 5.65 4.73
CA GLN A 123 0.08 6.89 4.97
C GLN A 123 0.63 8.08 4.16
N LYS A 124 1.96 8.22 4.03
CA LYS A 124 2.58 9.25 3.19
C LYS A 124 2.22 9.07 1.72
N VAL A 125 2.24 7.83 1.22
CA VAL A 125 1.84 7.51 -0.17
C VAL A 125 0.35 7.83 -0.38
N LEU A 126 -0.53 7.34 0.50
CA LEU A 126 -1.97 7.60 0.43
C LEU A 126 -2.31 9.09 0.47
N LYS A 127 -1.63 9.86 1.32
CA LYS A 127 -1.74 11.32 1.36
C LYS A 127 -1.29 11.95 0.04
N LYS A 128 -0.24 11.44 -0.58
CA LYS A 128 0.29 11.99 -1.84
C LYS A 128 -0.60 11.65 -3.05
N LEU A 129 -1.13 10.44 -3.11
CA LEU A 129 -1.98 9.97 -4.21
C LEU A 129 -3.39 10.58 -4.13
N PHE A 130 -3.99 10.56 -2.94
CA PHE A 130 -5.42 10.82 -2.78
C PHE A 130 -5.75 12.00 -1.85
N GLY A 131 -4.73 12.65 -1.26
CA GLY A 131 -4.95 13.74 -0.31
C GLY A 131 -5.53 13.28 1.04
N LEU A 132 -5.48 11.97 1.34
CA LEU A 132 -6.01 11.43 2.58
C LEU A 132 -5.29 12.00 3.81
N LYS A 133 -6.07 12.25 4.87
CA LYS A 133 -5.58 12.70 6.17
C LYS A 133 -5.89 11.62 7.19
N PHE A 134 -4.86 11.19 7.90
CA PHE A 134 -4.96 10.26 9.01
C PHE A 134 -4.70 11.07 10.28
N SER A 135 -5.57 10.96 11.28
CA SER A 135 -5.29 11.51 12.60
C SER A 135 -4.09 10.78 13.21
N LYS A 136 -3.33 11.50 14.04
CA LYS A 136 -2.25 10.88 14.84
C LYS A 136 -2.83 9.85 15.80
#